data_AF-A0A5F9CGN2-F1
#
_entry.id   AF-A0A5F9CGN2-F1
#
_cell.length_a   1.000
_cell.length_b   1.000
_cell.length_c   1.000
_cell.angle_alpha   90.00
_cell.angle_beta   90.00
_cell.angle_gamma   90.00
#
_symmetry.space_group_name_H-M   'P 1'
#
loop_
_entity.id
_entity.type
_entity.pdbx_description
1 polymer ?
#
loop_
_entity_poly.entity_id
_entity_poly.type
_entity_poly.pdbx_seq_one_letter_code
_entity_poly.pdbx_strand_id
1 'polypeptide(L)'
;MGKPTSADLKLGLATGPVLFACQQFPEMNAMIMRRFSLPGDVDRARQYVLQSDGVQQTTYLAQRYCHEAIREISKLRPSPERDALIQLSEIVLTRDK
;
A
#
# COMPACT_ATOMS: atom_id res chain seq x y z
N MET A 1 -7.34 8.36 -4.88
CA MET A 1 -5.98 7.79 -4.98
C MET A 1 -4.99 8.65 -4.20
N GLY A 2 -4.28 8.05 -3.22
CA GLY A 2 -3.24 8.71 -2.41
C GLY A 2 -2.07 9.29 -3.24
N LYS A 3 -1.01 9.79 -2.57
CA LYS A 3 0.16 10.37 -3.26
C LYS A 3 0.55 9.44 -4.43
N PRO A 4 0.68 9.96 -5.66
CA PRO A 4 1.00 9.11 -6.80
C PRO A 4 2.29 8.38 -6.47
N THR A 5 2.33 7.06 -6.67
CA THR A 5 3.50 6.17 -6.46
C THR A 5 4.80 6.80 -6.98
N SER A 6 4.69 7.63 -8.01
CA SER A 6 5.70 8.53 -8.56
C SER A 6 6.49 9.36 -7.55
N ALA A 7 5.89 9.86 -6.47
CA ALA A 7 6.58 10.69 -5.48
C ALA A 7 7.58 9.86 -4.66
N ASP A 8 7.16 8.68 -4.20
CA ASP A 8 8.01 7.77 -3.44
C ASP A 8 9.12 7.18 -4.32
N LEU A 9 8.80 6.82 -5.57
CA LEU A 9 9.79 6.34 -6.54
C LEU A 9 10.88 7.39 -6.82
N LYS A 10 10.52 8.68 -6.94
CA LYS A 10 11.49 9.78 -7.10
C LYS A 10 12.40 9.98 -5.88
N LEU A 11 11.96 9.54 -4.70
CA LEU A 11 12.76 9.53 -3.47
C LEU A 11 13.59 8.24 -3.32
N GLY A 12 13.51 7.33 -4.30
CA GLY A 12 14.20 6.05 -4.27
C GLY A 12 13.55 5.02 -3.34
N LEU A 13 12.25 5.15 -3.05
CA LEU A 13 11.52 4.30 -2.11
C LEU A 13 10.66 3.28 -2.85
N ALA A 14 10.78 2.01 -2.45
CA ALA A 14 9.90 0.93 -2.89
C ALA A 14 8.89 0.62 -1.77
N THR A 15 7.65 1.06 -1.94
CA THR A 15 6.55 0.83 -0.99
C THR A 15 5.68 -0.36 -1.41
N GLY A 16 4.64 -0.68 -0.62
CA GLY A 16 3.77 -1.85 -0.81
C GLY A 16 3.45 -2.19 -2.28
N PRO A 17 2.89 -1.26 -3.08
CA PRO A 17 2.53 -1.55 -4.47
C PRO A 17 3.72 -1.97 -5.34
N VAL A 18 4.90 -1.39 -5.11
CA VAL A 18 6.14 -1.70 -5.84
C VAL A 18 6.67 -3.08 -5.44
N LEU A 19 6.60 -3.43 -4.16
CA LEU A 19 7.06 -4.72 -3.64
C LEU A 19 6.16 -5.88 -4.08
N PHE A 20 4.86 -5.65 -4.26
CA PHE A 20 3.99 -6.66 -4.87
C PHE A 20 4.19 -6.72 -6.39
N ALA A 21 4.35 -5.58 -7.07
CA ALA A 21 4.61 -5.55 -8.50
C ALA A 21 5.89 -6.32 -8.88
N CYS A 22 6.96 -6.28 -8.05
CA CYS A 22 8.20 -7.00 -8.35
C CYS A 22 8.07 -8.53 -8.29
N GLN A 23 6.99 -9.06 -7.70
CA GLN A 23 6.68 -10.50 -7.74
C GLN A 23 6.22 -10.92 -9.14
N GLN A 24 5.56 -10.02 -9.87
CA GLN A 24 5.14 -10.25 -11.27
C GLN A 24 6.19 -9.79 -12.29
N PHE A 25 6.99 -8.79 -11.93
CA PHE A 25 8.04 -8.20 -12.77
C PHE A 25 9.41 -8.26 -12.06
N PRO A 26 10.09 -9.41 -12.04
CA PRO A 26 11.35 -9.60 -11.31
C PRO A 26 12.47 -8.64 -11.71
N GLU A 27 12.44 -8.06 -12.91
CA GLU A 27 13.38 -7.03 -13.35
C GLU A 27 13.33 -5.75 -12.49
N MET A 28 12.22 -5.52 -11.79
CA MET A 28 12.09 -4.42 -10.83
C MET A 28 13.08 -4.55 -9.67
N ASN A 29 13.53 -5.76 -9.32
CA ASN A 29 14.50 -5.95 -8.24
C ASN A 29 15.79 -5.16 -8.49
N ALA A 30 16.28 -5.16 -9.73
CA ALA A 30 17.47 -4.39 -10.08
C ALA A 30 17.23 -2.87 -9.98
N MET A 31 16.01 -2.40 -10.27
CA MET A 31 15.62 -0.98 -10.13
C MET A 31 15.54 -0.58 -8.66
N ILE A 32 14.98 -1.44 -7.81
CA ILE A 32 14.88 -1.25 -6.36
C ILE A 32 16.28 -1.17 -5.74
N MET A 33 17.17 -2.10 -6.07
CA MET A 33 18.54 -2.16 -5.51
C MET A 33 19.36 -0.89 -5.81
N ARG A 34 19.13 -0.27 -6.96
CA ARG A 34 19.76 1.01 -7.34
C ARG A 34 18.90 2.23 -7.01
N ARG A 35 17.86 2.07 -6.20
CA ARG A 35 16.96 3.14 -5.74
C ARG A 35 16.38 3.97 -6.87
N PHE A 36 16.04 3.34 -7.99
CA PHE A 36 15.49 3.98 -9.18
C PHE A 36 16.34 5.14 -9.74
N SER A 37 17.67 5.05 -9.61
CA SER A 37 18.60 6.14 -9.93
C SER A 37 18.92 6.28 -11.43
N LEU A 38 18.63 5.28 -12.27
CA LEU A 38 18.95 5.37 -13.70
C LEU A 38 17.84 6.09 -14.48
N PRO A 39 18.18 6.76 -15.60
CA PRO A 39 17.19 7.34 -16.49
C PRO A 39 16.14 6.31 -16.92
N GLY A 40 14.86 6.65 -16.73
CA GLY A 40 13.74 5.79 -17.09
C GLY A 40 13.27 4.81 -16.00
N ASP A 41 14.03 4.62 -14.92
CA ASP A 41 13.65 3.68 -13.83
C ASP A 41 12.30 4.03 -13.22
N VAL A 42 12.08 5.30 -12.89
CA VAL A 42 10.85 5.77 -12.24
C VAL A 42 9.63 5.55 -13.13
N ASP A 43 9.75 5.85 -14.42
CA ASP A 43 8.63 5.72 -15.36
C ASP A 43 8.34 4.25 -15.65
N ARG A 44 9.38 3.42 -15.79
CA ARG A 44 9.23 1.99 -16.00
C ARG A 44 8.65 1.28 -14.76
N ALA A 45 9.13 1.60 -13.57
CA ALA A 45 8.58 1.08 -12.32
C ALA A 45 7.11 1.47 -12.14
N ARG A 46 6.73 2.70 -12.53
CA ARG A 46 5.32 3.12 -12.52
C ARG A 46 4.47 2.29 -13.48
N GLN A 47 4.97 2.03 -14.69
CA GLN A 47 4.27 1.17 -15.66
C GLN A 47 4.03 -0.24 -15.10
N TYR A 48 5.04 -0.84 -14.48
CA TYR A 48 4.89 -2.16 -13.87
C TYR A 48 3.89 -2.18 -12.73
N VAL A 49 3.88 -1.16 -11.86
CA VAL A 49 2.86 -1.07 -10.81
C VAL A 49 1.45 -0.99 -11.41
N LEU A 50 1.25 -0.23 -12.49
CA LEU A 50 -0.03 -0.11 -13.18
C LEU A 50 -0.46 -1.38 -13.92
N GLN A 51 0.50 -2.18 -14.42
CA GLN A 51 0.25 -3.43 -15.13
C GLN A 51 0.13 -4.64 -14.19
N SER A 52 0.64 -4.53 -12.97
CA SER A 52 0.56 -5.57 -11.93
C SER A 52 -0.74 -5.47 -11.12
N ASP A 53 -0.95 -6.45 -10.25
CA ASP A 53 -1.96 -6.38 -9.18
C ASP A 53 -1.43 -5.69 -7.90
N GLY A 54 -0.26 -5.04 -7.92
CA GLY A 54 0.41 -4.60 -6.70
C GLY A 54 -0.38 -3.59 -5.86
N VAL A 55 -1.17 -2.71 -6.50
CA VAL A 55 -2.10 -1.82 -5.80
C VAL A 55 -3.22 -2.62 -5.13
N GLN A 56 -3.80 -3.58 -5.84
CA GLN A 56 -4.86 -4.43 -5.31
C GLN A 56 -4.37 -5.28 -4.13
N GLN A 57 -3.19 -5.90 -4.24
CA GLN A 57 -2.58 -6.68 -3.16
C GLN A 57 -2.28 -5.82 -1.93
N THR A 58 -1.80 -4.59 -2.13
CA THR A 58 -1.58 -3.65 -1.02
C THR A 58 -2.89 -3.28 -0.34
N THR A 59 -3.96 -3.03 -1.11
CA THR A 59 -5.30 -2.75 -0.57
C THR A 59 -5.85 -3.96 0.18
N TYR A 60 -5.71 -5.17 -0.35
CA TYR A 60 -6.11 -6.41 0.31
C TYR A 60 -5.38 -6.62 1.64
N LEU A 61 -4.07 -6.36 1.66
CA LEU A 61 -3.27 -6.42 2.89
C LEU A 61 -3.75 -5.39 3.92
N ALA A 62 -4.05 -4.16 3.50
CA ALA A 62 -4.61 -3.14 4.37
C ALA A 62 -5.97 -3.56 4.96
N GLN A 63 -6.87 -4.10 4.13
CA GLN A 63 -8.15 -4.65 4.58
C GLN A 63 -7.96 -5.76 5.62
N ARG A 64 -6.99 -6.65 5.41
CA ARG A 64 -6.66 -7.72 6.34
C ARG A 64 -6.24 -7.20 7.71
N TYR A 65 -5.43 -6.14 7.75
CA TYR A 65 -5.06 -5.47 9.01
C TYR A 65 -6.24 -4.75 9.67
N CYS A 66 -7.11 -4.08 8.90
CA CYS A 66 -8.30 -3.44 9.48
C CYS A 66 -9.27 -4.45 10.08
N HIS A 67 -9.53 -5.58 9.41
CA HIS A 67 -10.35 -6.65 9.97
C HIS A 67 -9.76 -7.22 11.27
N GLU A 68 -8.43 -7.36 11.33
CA GLU A 68 -7.73 -7.80 12.53
C GLU A 68 -7.90 -6.78 13.67
N ALA A 69 -7.72 -5.49 13.38
CA ALA A 69 -7.90 -4.42 14.35
C ALA A 69 -9.33 -4.42 14.91
N ILE A 70 -10.35 -4.51 14.05
CA ILE A 70 -11.76 -4.59 14.46
C ILE A 70 -11.99 -5.82 15.36
N ARG A 71 -11.42 -6.98 15.01
CA ARG A 71 -11.53 -8.19 15.82
C ARG A 71 -10.95 -8.01 17.22
N GLU A 72 -9.80 -7.35 17.34
CA GLU A 72 -9.17 -7.09 18.63
C GLU A 72 -9.91 -6.02 19.44
N ILE A 73 -10.37 -4.93 18.82
CA ILE A 73 -11.17 -3.88 19.47
C ILE A 73 -12.51 -4.45 19.99
N SER A 74 -13.12 -5.39 19.26
CA SER A 74 -14.38 -6.02 19.64
C SER A 74 -14.32 -6.84 20.94
N LYS A 75 -13.11 -7.14 21.44
CA LYS A 75 -12.91 -7.80 22.75
C LYS A 75 -13.12 -6.84 23.94
N LEU A 76 -13.10 -5.53 23.70
CA LEU A 76 -13.34 -4.52 24.73
C LEU A 76 -14.83 -4.44 25.09
N ARG A 77 -15.12 -3.97 26.31
CA ARG A 77 -16.50 -3.73 26.74
C ARG A 77 -17.20 -2.75 25.78
N PRO A 78 -18.47 -2.96 25.43
CA PRO A 78 -19.21 -2.03 24.59
C PRO A 78 -19.24 -0.61 25.16
N SER A 79 -18.83 0.36 24.34
CA SER A 79 -18.90 1.78 24.65
C SER A 79 -18.86 2.61 23.34
N PRO A 80 -19.28 3.88 23.38
CA PRO A 80 -19.16 4.78 22.22
C PRO A 80 -17.73 4.91 21.69
N GLU A 81 -16.73 4.89 22.58
CA GLU A 81 -15.32 5.00 22.21
C GLU A 81 -14.82 3.75 21.48
N ARG A 82 -15.25 2.55 21.92
CA ARG A 82 -14.97 1.30 21.20
C ARG A 82 -15.54 1.35 19.79
N ASP A 83 -16.79 1.79 19.65
CA ASP A 83 -17.47 1.85 18.35
C ASP A 83 -16.80 2.88 17.43
N ALA A 84 -16.34 4.01 17.97
CA ALA A 84 -15.54 4.99 17.24
C ALA A 84 -14.21 4.41 16.74
N LEU A 85 -13.53 3.56 17.51
CA LEU A 85 -12.30 2.88 17.07
C LEU A 85 -12.55 1.88 15.93
N ILE A 86 -13.68 1.16 15.97
CA ILE A 86 -14.11 0.28 14.88
C ILE A 86 -14.34 1.10 13.61
N GLN A 87 -15.14 2.16 13.71
CA GLN A 87 -15.43 3.06 12.58
C GLN A 87 -14.15 3.67 12.00
N LEU A 88 -13.22 4.11 12.86
CA LEU A 88 -11.93 4.64 12.40
C LEU A 88 -11.15 3.61 11.56
N SER A 89 -11.17 2.34 11.98
CA SER A 89 -10.49 1.25 11.26
C SER A 89 -11.09 1.02 9.87
N GLU A 90 -12.40 1.22 9.71
CA GLU A 90 -13.09 1.12 8.42
C GLU A 90 -12.83 2.34 7.53
N ILE A 91 -12.87 3.56 8.09
CA ILE A 91 -12.62 4.82 7.37
C ILE A 91 -11.22 4.85 6.75
N VAL A 92 -10.21 4.27 7.41
CA VAL A 92 -8.84 4.22 6.90
C VAL A 92 -8.74 3.53 5.52
N LEU A 93 -9.65 2.61 5.21
CA LEU A 93 -9.68 1.88 3.93
C LEU A 93 -10.33 2.68 2.79
N THR A 94 -11.29 3.54 3.10
CA THR A 94 -12.11 4.25 2.10
C THR A 94 -11.77 5.74 1.98
N ARG A 95 -10.88 6.26 2.85
CA ARG A 95 -10.44 7.65 2.78
C ARG A 95 -9.84 7.95 1.40
N ASP A 96 -10.40 8.96 0.75
CA ASP A 96 -9.68 9.76 -0.23
C ASP A 96 -9.34 11.09 0.44
N LYS A 97 -8.12 11.58 0.19
CA LYS A 97 -7.49 12.70 0.91
C LYS A 97 -8.43 13.87 1.21
#